data_AF-A0A938DD46-F1
#
_entry.id   AF-A0A938DD46-F1
#
_cell.length_a   1.000
_cell.length_b   1.000
_cell.length_c   1.000
_cell.angle_alpha   90.00
_cell.angle_beta   90.00
_cell.angle_gamma   90.00
#
_symmetry.space_group_name_H-M   'P 1'
#
loop_
_entity.id
_entity.type
_entity.pdbx_description
1 polymer ?
#
loop_
_entity_poly.entity_id
_entity_poly.type
_entity_poly.pdbx_seq_one_letter_code
_entity_poly.pdbx_strand_id
1 'polypeptide(L)'
;MFTRAASCRATYCWAINANVDPVAIDAVHDSLKKQQRACAHLGSDFYEKVLDVLARDYFNGGITCDLLNGVSDRPLHDALPLRLLGGLHAIALSEVDTELSSQFPSIGGTPDGALQAVVLASLNRHKEALSQSVRQNVQTNEVGRSLVAMSIARWLPSLGATTCRWFEVGASAGLNLNFPHFHASTGTTEMGDPASAISFGPDWFAASPPHGSSAECVELRGCDPFPINVTDVSQQRKLLGFVWPDQTARLSRLRHAIDIAITHPPRVDRAEAGPWLASFDVSPQHDGQATVVYHSIVWQYMSPKSRQAFLHQLQLLGETSSHARPVVWARMEPAGDTADIKATVWTSGDKPRQVELGHVGYHGQNLHWSPRDLVEG
;
A
#
# COMPACT_ATOMS: atom_id res chain seq x y z
N MET A 1 -30.10 -28.97 31.02
CA MET A 1 -30.89 -28.02 30.22
C MET A 1 -30.48 -26.62 30.68
N PHE A 2 -30.20 -25.68 29.76
CA PHE A 2 -29.51 -24.38 29.94
C PHE A 2 -27.99 -24.47 30.15
N THR A 3 -27.08 -23.64 29.61
CA THR A 3 -26.96 -22.79 28.40
C THR A 3 -25.51 -22.29 28.35
N ARG A 4 -25.00 -22.05 27.13
CA ARG A 4 -23.85 -21.23 26.68
C ARG A 4 -23.12 -20.34 27.71
N ALA A 5 -21.78 -20.25 27.59
CA ALA A 5 -21.10 -19.14 26.89
C ALA A 5 -19.56 -19.27 26.94
N ALA A 6 -18.94 -19.32 25.75
CA ALA A 6 -17.52 -19.08 25.55
C ALA A 6 -17.29 -17.57 25.41
N SER A 7 -16.32 -17.01 26.14
CA SER A 7 -15.88 -15.63 25.95
C SER A 7 -14.65 -15.60 25.05
N CYS A 8 -14.80 -14.94 23.91
CA CYS A 8 -13.74 -14.46 23.04
C CYS A 8 -13.76 -12.94 23.16
N ARG A 9 -12.65 -12.32 23.59
CA ARG A 9 -12.37 -10.87 23.46
C ARG A 9 -10.91 -10.62 23.82
N ALA A 10 -10.07 -10.50 22.80
CA ALA A 10 -8.80 -9.79 22.89
C ALA A 10 -8.89 -8.61 21.92
N THR A 11 -9.49 -7.51 22.40
CA THR A 11 -9.50 -6.22 21.73
C THR A 11 -8.30 -5.45 22.29
N TYR A 12 -7.34 -5.05 21.45
CA TYR A 12 -6.31 -4.07 21.83
C TYR A 12 -6.98 -2.69 21.99
N CYS A 13 -7.67 -2.51 23.11
CA CYS A 13 -8.00 -1.20 23.67
C CYS A 13 -6.92 -0.85 24.69
N TRP A 14 -6.16 0.21 24.42
CA TRP A 14 -5.19 0.78 25.34
C TRP A 14 -5.94 1.38 26.55
N ALA A 15 -5.83 0.75 27.71
CA ALA A 15 -6.26 1.31 28.98
C ALA A 15 -5.18 2.30 29.47
N ILE A 16 -5.56 3.57 29.59
CA ILE A 16 -4.74 4.65 30.16
C ILE A 16 -4.73 4.47 31.67
N ASN A 17 -3.57 4.20 32.25
CA ASN A 17 -3.38 4.30 33.69
C ASN A 17 -2.74 5.66 33.99
N ALA A 18 -3.45 6.48 34.76
CA ALA A 18 -3.02 7.79 35.21
C ALA A 18 -2.00 7.68 36.35
N ASN A 19 -1.18 8.73 36.47
CA ASN A 19 -0.17 9.03 37.49
C ASN A 19 1.20 8.36 37.36
N VAL A 20 2.05 8.95 36.51
CA VAL A 20 3.34 9.58 36.90
C VAL A 20 3.60 10.70 35.86
N ASP A 21 4.08 11.87 36.27
CA ASP A 21 4.40 13.00 35.37
C ASP A 21 5.92 13.14 35.19
N PRO A 22 6.53 12.51 34.16
CA PRO A 22 7.86 12.84 33.68
C PRO A 22 7.74 13.63 32.37
N VAL A 23 8.31 14.85 32.31
CA VAL A 23 8.46 15.74 31.13
C VAL A 23 7.67 15.25 29.92
N ALA A 24 6.46 15.79 29.69
CA ALA A 24 5.57 15.35 28.61
C ALA A 24 6.36 15.15 27.31
N ILE A 25 6.59 13.88 26.95
CA ILE A 25 7.34 13.54 25.74
C ILE A 25 6.48 14.02 24.58
N ASP A 26 7.03 14.97 23.82
CA ASP A 26 6.40 15.49 22.61
C ASP A 26 5.99 14.33 21.69
N ALA A 27 4.72 14.34 21.25
CA ALA A 27 4.14 13.32 20.39
C ALA A 27 4.96 13.09 19.11
N VAL A 28 5.64 14.14 18.60
CA VAL A 28 6.52 14.02 17.44
C VAL A 28 7.76 13.20 17.77
N HIS A 29 8.43 13.49 18.89
CA HIS A 29 9.61 12.72 19.33
C HIS A 29 9.26 11.24 19.58
N ASP A 30 8.12 10.96 20.23
CA ASP A 30 7.65 9.59 20.41
C ASP A 30 7.35 8.89 19.07
N SER A 31 6.80 9.61 18.08
CA SER A 31 6.58 9.07 16.74
C SER A 31 7.89 8.67 16.04
N LEU A 32 8.96 9.46 16.18
CA LEU A 32 10.29 9.14 15.65
C LEU A 32 10.85 7.86 16.30
N LYS A 33 10.75 7.74 17.64
CA LYS A 33 11.21 6.55 18.38
C LYS A 33 10.38 5.30 18.07
N LYS A 34 9.06 5.44 17.86
CA LYS A 34 8.20 4.33 17.43
C LYS A 34 8.56 3.87 16.02
N GLN A 35 8.74 4.80 15.09
CA GLN A 35 9.18 4.48 13.73
C GLN A 35 10.57 3.82 13.73
N GLN A 36 11.49 4.28 14.57
CA GLN A 36 12.83 3.70 14.72
C GLN A 36 12.75 2.20 15.05
N ARG A 37 11.97 1.86 16.09
CA ARG A 37 11.75 0.46 16.49
C ARG A 37 11.09 -0.36 15.41
N ALA A 38 10.13 0.22 14.68
CA ALA A 38 9.47 -0.45 13.56
C ALA A 38 10.45 -0.74 12.42
N CYS A 39 11.33 0.22 12.06
CA CYS A 39 12.36 0.03 11.04
C CYS A 39 13.33 -1.09 11.43
N ALA A 40 13.83 -1.09 12.66
CA ALA A 40 14.71 -2.15 13.17
C ALA A 40 14.03 -3.53 13.10
N HIS A 41 12.78 -3.63 13.58
CA HIS A 41 12.02 -4.88 13.59
C HIS A 41 11.72 -5.42 12.18
N LEU A 42 11.49 -4.53 11.22
CA LEU A 42 11.16 -4.87 9.83
C LEU A 42 12.40 -4.92 8.92
N GLY A 43 13.61 -4.90 9.51
CA GLY A 43 14.87 -5.15 8.81
C GLY A 43 15.46 -3.96 8.07
N SER A 44 15.39 -2.75 8.65
CA SER A 44 16.15 -1.59 8.19
C SER A 44 17.03 -0.98 9.27
N ASP A 45 18.25 -1.50 9.38
CA ASP A 45 19.30 -0.98 10.24
C ASP A 45 19.71 0.45 9.82
N PHE A 46 19.61 0.77 8.53
CA PHE A 46 19.96 2.11 8.04
C PHE A 46 18.98 3.15 8.58
N TYR A 47 17.68 2.94 8.40
CA TYR A 47 16.69 3.88 8.91
C TYR A 47 16.56 3.87 10.42
N GLU A 48 16.89 2.76 11.10
CA GLU A 48 17.05 2.79 12.56
C GLU A 48 18.10 3.84 12.99
N LYS A 49 19.28 3.82 12.37
CA LYS A 49 20.37 4.78 12.68
C LYS A 49 19.98 6.21 12.33
N VAL A 50 19.39 6.43 11.15
CA VAL A 50 18.94 7.77 10.74
C VAL A 50 17.87 8.29 11.71
N LEU A 51 16.87 7.49 12.07
CA LEU A 51 15.83 7.90 13.01
C LEU A 51 16.35 8.17 14.42
N ASP A 52 17.42 7.50 14.84
CA ASP A 52 18.08 7.81 16.10
C ASP A 52 18.72 9.21 16.08
N VAL A 53 19.39 9.57 14.97
CA VAL A 53 19.92 10.92 14.74
C VAL A 53 18.80 11.96 14.78
N LEU A 54 17.72 11.73 14.02
CA LEU A 54 16.57 12.63 13.96
C LEU A 54 15.89 12.81 15.33
N ALA A 55 15.69 11.73 16.08
CA ALA A 55 15.07 11.80 17.40
C ALA A 55 15.92 12.59 18.40
N ARG A 56 17.25 12.37 18.43
CA ARG A 56 18.16 13.13 19.30
C ARG A 56 18.22 14.61 18.93
N ASP A 57 18.29 14.92 17.65
CA ASP A 57 18.29 16.30 17.15
C ASP A 57 16.97 17.02 17.46
N TYR A 58 15.83 16.34 17.28
CA TYR A 58 14.52 16.86 17.67
C TYR A 58 14.46 17.18 19.17
N PHE A 59 14.88 16.25 20.02
CA PHE A 59 14.88 16.43 21.48
C PHE A 59 15.72 17.63 21.93
N ASN A 60 16.81 17.91 21.22
CA ASN A 60 17.69 19.04 21.49
C ASN A 60 17.22 20.37 20.84
N GLY A 61 16.06 20.38 20.18
CA GLY A 61 15.53 21.58 19.52
C GLY A 61 16.26 21.95 18.21
N GLY A 62 16.87 20.98 17.54
CA GLY A 62 17.61 21.18 16.29
C GLY A 62 16.74 21.27 15.04
N ILE A 63 17.36 21.13 13.87
CA ILE A 63 16.70 21.28 12.55
C ILE A 63 15.55 20.30 12.34
N THR A 64 15.61 19.11 12.94
CA THR A 64 14.51 18.14 12.92
C THR A 64 13.29 18.66 13.67
N CYS A 65 13.49 19.40 14.78
CA CYS A 65 12.41 20.08 15.50
C CYS A 65 11.75 21.14 14.62
N ASP A 66 12.56 22.00 14.00
CA ASP A 66 12.09 23.02 13.06
C ASP A 66 11.26 22.45 11.90
N LEU A 67 11.63 21.28 11.39
CA LEU A 67 10.95 20.63 10.25
C LEU A 67 9.64 19.95 10.64
N LEU A 68 9.51 19.44 11.86
CA LEU A 68 8.41 18.55 12.23
C LEU A 68 7.42 19.17 13.23
N ASN A 69 7.87 20.11 14.06
CA ASN A 69 7.03 20.69 15.10
C ASN A 69 5.83 21.45 14.49
N GLY A 70 4.63 21.20 15.01
CA GLY A 70 3.39 21.82 14.54
C GLY A 70 2.92 21.41 13.13
N VAL A 71 3.56 20.42 12.50
CA VAL A 71 3.14 19.93 11.16
C VAL A 71 1.89 19.04 11.25
N SER A 72 1.75 18.27 12.32
CA SER A 72 0.62 17.35 12.53
C SER A 72 0.29 17.23 14.01
N ASP A 73 -1.00 17.25 14.33
CA ASP A 73 -1.52 16.96 15.68
C ASP A 73 -1.51 15.45 16.00
N ARG A 74 -1.25 14.59 15.00
CA ARG A 74 -1.26 13.12 15.12
C ARG A 74 -0.09 12.52 14.34
N PRO A 75 1.16 12.84 14.69
CA PRO A 75 2.34 12.57 13.87
C PRO A 75 2.56 11.08 13.56
N LEU A 76 2.20 10.19 14.48
CA LEU A 76 2.26 8.74 14.25
C LEU A 76 1.23 8.29 13.20
N HIS A 77 -0.02 8.73 13.33
CA HIS A 77 -1.10 8.39 12.41
C HIS A 77 -0.83 8.93 11.00
N ASP A 78 -0.31 10.16 10.92
CA ASP A 78 -0.04 10.81 9.64
C ASP A 78 1.29 10.35 9.01
N ALA A 79 2.00 9.42 9.67
CA ALA A 79 3.29 8.88 9.24
C ALA A 79 4.35 9.96 9.04
N LEU A 80 4.36 10.98 9.90
CA LEU A 80 5.23 12.15 9.77
C LEU A 80 6.73 11.81 9.66
N PRO A 81 7.30 10.88 10.47
CA PRO A 81 8.68 10.42 10.29
C PRO A 81 8.98 9.88 8.89
N LEU A 82 8.06 9.11 8.30
CA LEU A 82 8.24 8.53 6.96
C LEU A 82 8.19 9.59 5.85
N ARG A 83 7.46 10.70 6.05
CA ARG A 83 7.45 11.81 5.08
C ARG A 83 8.79 12.55 5.03
N LEU A 84 9.44 12.70 6.18
CA LEU A 84 10.78 13.28 6.26
C LEU A 84 11.82 12.33 5.63
N LEU A 85 11.79 11.05 6.00
CA LEU A 85 12.68 10.03 5.42
C LEU A 85 12.51 9.89 3.91
N GLY A 86 11.27 9.91 3.41
CA GLY A 86 10.98 9.86 1.98
C GLY A 86 11.56 11.06 1.22
N GLY A 87 11.46 12.27 1.80
CA GLY A 87 12.09 13.46 1.24
C GLY A 87 13.62 13.39 1.24
N LEU A 88 14.21 12.95 2.36
CA LEU A 88 15.66 12.78 2.48
C LEU A 88 16.19 11.75 1.48
N HIS A 89 15.49 10.63 1.32
CA HIS A 89 15.86 9.60 0.35
C HIS A 89 15.68 10.10 -1.09
N ALA A 90 14.63 10.88 -1.40
CA ALA A 90 14.47 11.48 -2.72
C ALA A 90 15.61 12.45 -3.06
N ILE A 91 16.15 13.18 -2.08
CA ILE A 91 17.36 14.01 -2.25
C ILE A 91 18.58 13.12 -2.51
N ALA A 92 18.79 12.07 -1.72
CA ALA A 92 19.90 11.14 -1.96
C ALA A 92 19.84 10.52 -3.37
N LEU A 93 18.65 10.06 -3.80
CA LEU A 93 18.39 9.52 -5.14
C LEU A 93 18.57 10.54 -6.27
N SER A 94 18.55 11.84 -5.96
CA SER A 94 18.81 12.89 -6.94
C SER A 94 20.28 13.16 -7.18
N GLU A 95 21.16 12.68 -6.30
CA GLU A 95 22.61 12.89 -6.31
C GLU A 95 23.04 14.37 -6.27
N VAL A 96 22.12 15.30 -5.95
CA VAL A 96 22.44 16.73 -5.77
C VAL A 96 23.22 17.02 -4.48
N ASP A 97 23.06 16.15 -3.47
CA ASP A 97 23.83 16.18 -2.22
C ASP A 97 24.72 14.93 -2.18
N THR A 98 25.93 15.06 -2.73
CA THR A 98 26.84 13.92 -2.91
C THR A 98 27.28 13.31 -1.58
N GLU A 99 27.37 14.11 -0.51
CA GLU A 99 27.69 13.62 0.84
C GLU A 99 26.55 12.76 1.38
N LEU A 100 25.29 13.22 1.24
CA LEU A 100 24.13 12.43 1.62
C LEU A 100 24.04 11.15 0.78
N SER A 101 24.21 11.27 -0.53
CA SER A 101 24.13 10.14 -1.46
C SER A 101 25.14 9.05 -1.15
N SER A 102 26.36 9.41 -0.75
CA SER A 102 27.40 8.43 -0.41
C SER A 102 27.06 7.59 0.83
N GLN A 103 26.07 8.00 1.63
CA GLN A 103 25.59 7.27 2.81
C GLN A 103 24.43 6.32 2.50
N PHE A 104 23.76 6.42 1.35
CA PHE A 104 22.52 5.70 1.06
C PHE A 104 22.75 4.39 0.27
N PRO A 105 22.44 3.21 0.83
CA PRO A 105 22.63 1.92 0.15
C PRO A 105 21.87 1.75 -1.17
N SER A 106 20.74 2.43 -1.33
CA SER A 106 19.85 2.37 -2.51
C SER A 106 20.48 2.83 -3.83
N ILE A 107 21.59 3.55 -3.71
CA ILE A 107 22.39 4.10 -4.81
C ILE A 107 23.88 3.73 -4.67
N GLY A 108 24.18 2.69 -3.90
CA GLY A 108 25.55 2.17 -3.72
C GLY A 108 26.38 2.88 -2.64
N GLY A 109 25.78 3.80 -1.89
CA GLY A 109 26.42 4.42 -0.72
C GLY A 109 26.63 3.43 0.43
N THR A 110 27.62 3.71 1.27
CA THR A 110 27.92 2.91 2.47
C THR A 110 27.91 3.82 3.70
N PRO A 111 26.96 3.62 4.63
CA PRO A 111 26.89 4.42 5.85
C PRO A 111 28.17 4.25 6.68
N ASP A 112 28.76 5.37 7.12
CA ASP A 112 29.97 5.37 7.94
C ASP A 112 29.82 6.21 9.22
N GLY A 113 30.94 6.51 9.90
CA GLY A 113 30.94 7.32 11.12
C GLY A 113 30.48 8.78 10.92
N ALA A 114 30.42 9.27 9.67
CA ALA A 114 29.98 10.62 9.36
C ALA A 114 28.47 10.75 9.18
N LEU A 115 27.71 9.64 9.16
CA LEU A 115 26.26 9.61 8.89
C LEU A 115 25.48 10.69 9.65
N GLN A 116 25.73 10.84 10.96
CA GLN A 116 25.05 11.84 11.77
C GLN A 116 25.29 13.27 11.26
N ALA A 117 26.56 13.63 11.04
CA ALA A 117 26.93 14.97 10.59
C ALA A 117 26.36 15.26 9.19
N VAL A 118 26.46 14.28 8.29
CA VAL A 118 25.95 14.39 6.92
C VAL A 118 24.44 14.56 6.88
N VAL A 119 23.68 13.75 7.64
CA VAL A 119 22.22 13.86 7.70
C VAL A 119 21.81 15.24 8.19
N LEU A 120 22.35 15.71 9.33
CA LEU A 120 21.98 17.01 9.89
C LEU A 120 22.39 18.19 8.98
N ALA A 121 23.55 18.11 8.32
CA ALA A 121 23.96 19.10 7.32
C ALA A 121 23.00 19.12 6.13
N SER A 122 22.58 17.96 5.64
CA SER A 122 21.64 17.82 4.53
C SER A 122 20.25 18.36 4.89
N LEU A 123 19.76 18.11 6.11
CA LEU A 123 18.50 18.68 6.60
C LEU A 123 18.52 20.22 6.57
N ASN A 124 19.65 20.83 6.94
CA ASN A 124 19.82 22.29 6.87
C ASN A 124 19.92 22.79 5.42
N ARG A 125 20.74 22.14 4.58
CA ARG A 125 20.91 22.50 3.16
C ARG A 125 19.60 22.44 2.36
N HIS A 126 18.72 21.49 2.70
CA HIS A 126 17.50 21.20 1.97
C HIS A 126 16.22 21.50 2.77
N LYS A 127 16.27 22.42 3.74
CA LYS A 127 15.17 22.73 4.66
C LYS A 127 13.86 23.03 3.92
N GLU A 128 13.89 23.82 2.86
CA GLU A 128 12.70 24.20 2.09
C GLU A 128 12.06 22.99 1.40
N ALA A 129 12.86 22.16 0.73
CA ALA A 129 12.39 20.98 0.04
C ALA A 129 11.80 19.95 1.03
N LEU A 130 12.45 19.76 2.17
CA LEU A 130 11.99 18.84 3.22
C LEU A 130 10.72 19.36 3.91
N SER A 131 10.60 20.67 4.12
CA SER A 131 9.38 21.31 4.64
C SER A 131 8.18 21.10 3.73
N GLN A 132 8.40 21.03 2.42
CA GLN A 132 7.35 20.66 1.46
C GLN A 132 7.04 19.15 1.53
N SER A 133 8.07 18.30 1.62
CA SER A 133 7.91 16.84 1.73
C SER A 133 7.06 16.42 2.93
N VAL A 134 7.31 16.98 4.11
CA VAL A 134 6.58 16.62 5.35
C VAL A 134 5.09 16.98 5.31
N ARG A 135 4.69 17.93 4.45
CA ARG A 135 3.29 18.32 4.24
C ARG A 135 2.55 17.40 3.28
N GLN A 136 3.27 16.58 2.52
CA GLN A 136 2.69 15.64 1.56
C GLN A 136 2.42 14.28 2.23
N ASN A 137 1.34 13.63 1.84
CA ASN A 137 1.05 12.28 2.32
C ASN A 137 2.09 11.27 1.81
N VAL A 138 2.27 10.20 2.59
CA VAL A 138 3.03 9.02 2.16
C VAL A 138 2.39 8.45 0.89
N GLN A 139 3.23 8.12 -0.09
CA GLN A 139 2.81 7.57 -1.37
C GLN A 139 3.54 6.25 -1.60
N THR A 140 2.96 5.16 -1.10
CA THR A 140 3.48 3.81 -1.34
C THR A 140 2.72 3.15 -2.49
N ASN A 141 3.42 2.71 -3.53
CA ASN A 141 2.88 1.84 -4.58
C ASN A 141 3.62 0.49 -4.56
N GLU A 142 3.42 -0.30 -3.51
CA GLU A 142 4.12 -1.59 -3.35
C GLU A 142 3.67 -2.61 -4.40
N VAL A 143 4.59 -2.89 -5.34
CA VAL A 143 4.37 -3.75 -6.51
C VAL A 143 4.03 -5.19 -6.12
N GLY A 144 4.57 -5.70 -5.00
CA GLY A 144 4.30 -7.06 -4.57
C GLY A 144 2.81 -7.32 -4.26
N ARG A 145 2.02 -6.27 -3.98
CA ARG A 145 0.57 -6.41 -3.75
C ARG A 145 -0.20 -6.78 -5.01
N SER A 146 0.36 -6.57 -6.20
CA SER A 146 -0.21 -7.04 -7.47
C SER A 146 -0.46 -8.56 -7.49
N LEU A 147 0.28 -9.34 -6.70
CA LEU A 147 0.05 -10.78 -6.57
C LEU A 147 -1.38 -11.10 -6.07
N VAL A 148 -1.96 -10.24 -5.24
CA VAL A 148 -3.36 -10.37 -4.80
C VAL A 148 -4.30 -10.12 -5.97
N ALA A 149 -4.04 -9.12 -6.82
CA ALA A 149 -4.83 -8.84 -8.01
C ALA A 149 -4.78 -10.01 -9.01
N MET A 150 -3.58 -10.56 -9.26
CA MET A 150 -3.40 -11.76 -10.10
C MET A 150 -4.20 -12.95 -9.56
N SER A 151 -4.18 -13.15 -8.24
CA SER A 151 -4.89 -14.25 -7.58
C SER A 151 -6.40 -14.10 -7.63
N ILE A 152 -6.90 -12.87 -7.48
CA ILE A 152 -8.33 -12.55 -7.65
C ILE A 152 -8.74 -12.79 -9.11
N ALA A 153 -7.96 -12.33 -10.09
CA ALA A 153 -8.24 -12.58 -11.51
C ALA A 153 -8.27 -14.08 -11.83
N ARG A 154 -7.41 -14.89 -11.19
CA ARG A 154 -7.44 -16.36 -11.26
C ARG A 154 -8.68 -16.98 -10.63
N TRP A 155 -9.29 -16.31 -9.66
CA TRP A 155 -10.47 -16.80 -8.95
C TRP A 155 -11.80 -16.43 -9.62
N LEU A 156 -11.87 -15.31 -10.34
CA LEU A 156 -13.10 -14.84 -11.00
C LEU A 156 -13.82 -15.90 -11.89
N PRO A 157 -13.12 -16.81 -12.60
CA PRO A 157 -13.79 -17.88 -13.34
C PRO A 157 -14.65 -18.81 -12.47
N SER A 158 -14.36 -18.95 -11.17
CA SER A 158 -15.24 -19.69 -10.25
C SER A 158 -16.58 -19.00 -10.01
N LEU A 159 -16.72 -17.74 -10.45
CA LEU A 159 -17.96 -16.96 -10.44
C LEU A 159 -18.65 -16.94 -11.80
N GLY A 160 -18.15 -17.68 -12.79
CA GLY A 160 -18.63 -17.66 -14.16
C GLY A 160 -18.12 -16.47 -14.99
N ALA A 161 -17.15 -15.70 -14.48
CA ALA A 161 -16.58 -14.56 -15.20
C ALA A 161 -15.24 -14.92 -15.86
N THR A 162 -15.19 -14.88 -17.18
CA THR A 162 -13.97 -15.11 -17.99
C THR A 162 -13.29 -13.81 -18.39
N THR A 163 -13.97 -12.68 -18.26
CA THR A 163 -13.40 -11.33 -18.44
C THR A 163 -13.75 -10.45 -17.24
N CYS A 164 -13.03 -9.35 -17.06
CA CYS A 164 -13.39 -8.35 -16.06
C CYS A 164 -13.00 -6.91 -16.43
N ARG A 165 -13.72 -5.97 -15.82
CA ARG A 165 -13.35 -4.57 -15.70
C ARG A 165 -12.78 -4.36 -14.29
N TRP A 166 -11.62 -3.75 -14.18
CA TRP A 166 -10.87 -3.61 -12.93
C TRP A 166 -10.72 -2.14 -12.53
N PHE A 167 -11.22 -1.80 -11.35
CA PHE A 167 -11.24 -0.46 -10.79
C PHE A 167 -10.46 -0.41 -9.48
N GLU A 168 -9.23 0.10 -9.51
CA GLU A 168 -8.36 0.22 -8.33
C GLU A 168 -8.50 1.58 -7.64
N VAL A 169 -8.93 1.58 -6.40
CA VAL A 169 -9.02 2.78 -5.56
C VAL A 169 -7.73 2.96 -4.77
N GLY A 170 -7.21 4.19 -4.73
CA GLY A 170 -5.92 4.52 -4.09
C GLY A 170 -4.74 3.99 -4.89
N ALA A 171 -4.82 4.08 -6.22
CA ALA A 171 -3.87 3.46 -7.13
C ALA A 171 -2.48 4.12 -7.11
N SER A 172 -2.29 5.28 -6.46
CA SER A 172 -1.03 6.04 -6.44
C SER A 172 -0.49 6.32 -7.85
N ALA A 173 0.57 5.63 -8.28
CA ALA A 173 1.15 5.71 -9.63
C ALA A 173 0.50 4.74 -10.64
N GLY A 174 -0.41 3.88 -10.19
CA GLY A 174 -1.07 2.86 -11.01
C GLY A 174 -0.21 1.64 -11.29
N LEU A 175 0.93 1.45 -10.60
CA LEU A 175 1.86 0.37 -10.95
C LEU A 175 1.26 -1.03 -10.80
N ASN A 176 0.35 -1.21 -9.84
CA ASN A 176 -0.33 -2.49 -9.62
C ASN A 176 -1.39 -2.81 -10.68
N LEU A 177 -1.90 -1.81 -11.41
CA LEU A 177 -2.80 -2.03 -12.56
C LEU A 177 -2.09 -2.76 -13.70
N ASN A 178 -0.75 -2.76 -13.73
CA ASN A 178 0.02 -3.52 -14.72
C ASN A 178 0.20 -5.00 -14.37
N PHE A 179 -0.55 -5.55 -13.40
CA PHE A 179 -0.49 -6.96 -13.04
C PHE A 179 -0.70 -7.96 -14.21
N PRO A 180 -1.44 -7.64 -15.30
CA PRO A 180 -1.48 -8.52 -16.47
C PRO A 180 -0.12 -8.67 -17.17
N HIS A 181 0.79 -7.72 -16.98
CA HIS A 181 2.16 -7.71 -17.51
C HIS A 181 3.20 -8.24 -16.51
N PHE A 182 2.78 -8.79 -15.38
CA PHE A 182 3.66 -9.40 -14.38
C PHE A 182 3.62 -10.93 -14.47
N HIS A 183 4.58 -11.58 -13.83
CA HIS A 183 4.68 -13.02 -13.75
C HIS A 183 4.56 -13.52 -12.32
N ALA A 184 3.95 -14.69 -12.14
CA ALA A 184 4.04 -15.42 -10.89
C ALA A 184 4.07 -16.93 -11.13
N SER A 185 5.10 -17.58 -10.59
CA SER A 185 5.26 -19.03 -10.55
C SER A 185 5.07 -19.51 -9.13
N THR A 186 4.04 -20.33 -8.89
CA THR A 186 3.81 -20.94 -7.58
C THR A 186 4.60 -22.24 -7.39
N GLY A 187 5.32 -22.70 -8.43
CA GLY A 187 5.91 -24.04 -8.52
C GLY A 187 4.90 -25.12 -8.94
N THR A 188 3.60 -24.85 -8.90
CA THR A 188 2.53 -25.76 -9.35
C THR A 188 1.65 -25.16 -10.44
N THR A 189 1.59 -23.84 -10.52
CA THR A 189 0.83 -23.08 -11.52
C THR A 189 1.57 -21.81 -11.90
N GLU A 190 1.34 -21.35 -13.11
CA GLU A 190 1.88 -20.10 -13.64
C GLU A 190 0.75 -19.10 -13.86
N MET A 191 1.03 -17.81 -13.63
CA MET A 191 0.11 -16.70 -13.86
C MET A 191 0.85 -15.55 -14.56
N GLY A 192 0.17 -14.92 -15.53
CA GLY A 192 0.69 -13.74 -16.22
C GLY A 192 1.72 -14.06 -17.31
N ASP A 193 2.65 -13.15 -17.55
CA ASP A 193 3.63 -13.21 -18.65
C ASP A 193 5.01 -13.70 -18.17
N PRO A 194 5.45 -14.93 -18.54
CA PRO A 194 6.77 -15.47 -18.15
C PRO A 194 7.98 -14.64 -18.60
N ALA A 195 7.82 -13.72 -19.56
CA ALA A 195 8.89 -12.83 -20.01
C ALA A 195 9.02 -11.55 -19.17
N SER A 196 8.13 -11.32 -18.20
CA SER A 196 8.11 -10.09 -17.41
C SER A 196 9.36 -9.92 -16.53
N ALA A 197 9.87 -8.68 -16.47
CA ALA A 197 10.92 -8.29 -15.53
C ALA A 197 10.45 -8.27 -14.05
N ILE A 198 9.14 -8.38 -13.83
CA ILE A 198 8.51 -8.55 -12.52
C ILE A 198 8.02 -9.99 -12.42
N SER A 199 8.71 -10.79 -11.62
CA SER A 199 8.33 -12.19 -11.37
C SER A 199 8.29 -12.49 -9.88
N PHE A 200 7.20 -13.11 -9.44
CA PHE A 200 7.02 -13.63 -8.08
C PHE A 200 7.27 -15.14 -8.08
N GLY A 201 8.27 -15.60 -7.33
CA GLY A 201 8.64 -17.00 -7.25
C GLY A 201 7.81 -17.79 -6.23
N PRO A 202 8.06 -19.11 -6.10
CA PRO A 202 7.34 -19.97 -5.15
C PRO A 202 7.44 -19.52 -3.69
N ASP A 203 8.53 -18.84 -3.31
CA ASP A 203 8.77 -18.27 -1.99
C ASP A 203 7.78 -17.16 -1.60
N TRP A 204 7.03 -16.61 -2.55
CA TRP A 204 5.96 -15.66 -2.29
C TRP A 204 4.65 -16.31 -1.83
N PHE A 205 4.54 -17.64 -1.87
CA PHE A 205 3.32 -18.37 -1.60
C PHE A 205 3.45 -19.32 -0.41
N ALA A 206 2.58 -19.14 0.59
CA ALA A 206 2.33 -20.14 1.61
C ALA A 206 1.22 -21.13 1.17
N ALA A 207 0.24 -20.66 0.41
CA ALA A 207 -0.75 -21.49 -0.27
C ALA A 207 -1.14 -20.84 -1.60
N SER A 208 -1.10 -21.64 -2.68
CA SER A 208 -1.28 -21.16 -4.05
C SER A 208 -2.75 -20.92 -4.42
N PRO A 209 -3.06 -19.93 -5.29
CA PRO A 209 -4.34 -19.85 -5.99
C PRO A 209 -4.64 -21.13 -6.79
N PRO A 210 -5.91 -21.40 -7.14
CA PRO A 210 -6.28 -22.59 -7.90
C PRO A 210 -5.63 -22.62 -9.29
N HIS A 211 -5.49 -23.83 -9.84
CA HIS A 211 -5.15 -24.04 -11.24
C HIS A 211 -6.27 -23.53 -12.16
N GLY A 212 -5.94 -23.15 -13.39
CA GLY A 212 -6.91 -22.72 -14.39
C GLY A 212 -6.43 -21.48 -15.15
N SER A 213 -7.31 -20.93 -15.99
CA SER A 213 -7.09 -19.63 -16.63
C SER A 213 -7.45 -18.50 -15.68
N SER A 214 -6.79 -17.34 -15.83
CA SER A 214 -7.25 -16.10 -15.21
C SER A 214 -8.30 -15.42 -16.08
N ALA A 215 -9.20 -14.66 -15.47
CA ALA A 215 -10.09 -13.79 -16.22
C ALA A 215 -9.30 -12.68 -16.93
N GLU A 216 -9.61 -12.42 -18.20
CA GLU A 216 -8.98 -11.37 -18.99
C GLU A 216 -9.47 -9.99 -18.54
N CYS A 217 -8.56 -9.10 -18.19
CA CYS A 217 -8.89 -7.74 -17.77
C CYS A 217 -9.02 -6.83 -19.00
N VAL A 218 -10.25 -6.61 -19.46
CA VAL A 218 -10.53 -5.83 -20.69
C VAL A 218 -10.55 -4.32 -20.44
N GLU A 219 -10.69 -3.89 -19.19
CA GLU A 219 -10.53 -2.50 -18.77
C GLU A 219 -9.81 -2.48 -17.42
N LEU A 220 -8.75 -1.68 -17.30
CA LEU A 220 -8.07 -1.42 -16.04
C LEU A 220 -7.98 0.08 -15.83
N ARG A 221 -8.57 0.58 -14.74
CA ARG A 221 -8.54 1.99 -14.35
C ARG A 221 -8.33 2.09 -12.85
N GLY A 222 -7.76 3.20 -12.41
CA GLY A 222 -7.67 3.50 -11.00
C GLY A 222 -7.95 4.97 -10.71
N CYS A 223 -8.08 5.29 -9.42
CA CYS A 223 -8.10 6.67 -8.96
C CYS A 223 -7.17 6.87 -7.77
N ASP A 224 -6.64 8.08 -7.67
CA ASP A 224 -5.96 8.58 -6.49
C ASP A 224 -6.21 10.10 -6.39
N PRO A 225 -6.37 10.70 -5.19
CA PRO A 225 -6.48 12.17 -5.07
C PRO A 225 -5.19 12.90 -5.50
N PHE A 226 -4.03 12.24 -5.40
CA PHE A 226 -2.71 12.77 -5.69
C PHE A 226 -1.88 11.78 -6.52
N PRO A 227 -2.32 11.44 -7.75
CA PRO A 227 -1.67 10.40 -8.53
C PRO A 227 -0.24 10.82 -8.89
N ILE A 228 0.67 9.84 -8.87
CA ILE A 228 2.08 10.03 -9.24
C ILE A 228 2.22 9.78 -10.74
N ASN A 229 2.80 10.76 -11.44
CA ASN A 229 3.15 10.60 -12.85
C ASN A 229 4.55 9.98 -12.96
N VAL A 230 4.62 8.71 -13.33
CA VAL A 230 5.90 7.99 -13.50
C VAL A 230 6.69 8.42 -14.73
N THR A 231 6.15 9.23 -15.63
CA THR A 231 6.96 9.83 -16.72
C THR A 231 7.77 11.05 -16.26
N ASP A 232 7.48 11.57 -15.06
CA ASP A 232 8.22 12.66 -14.42
C ASP A 232 9.28 12.08 -13.45
N VAL A 233 10.55 12.29 -13.78
CA VAL A 233 11.70 11.79 -12.99
C VAL A 233 11.68 12.28 -11.55
N SER A 234 11.17 13.50 -11.29
CA SER A 234 11.06 14.01 -9.92
C SER A 234 10.04 13.22 -9.10
N GLN A 235 8.94 12.81 -9.72
CA GLN A 235 7.88 12.03 -9.08
C GLN A 235 8.26 10.56 -8.96
N GLN A 236 9.02 10.00 -9.92
CA GLN A 236 9.65 8.68 -9.76
C GLN A 236 10.54 8.65 -8.51
N ARG A 237 11.40 9.66 -8.32
CA ARG A 237 12.26 9.75 -7.12
C ARG A 237 11.45 9.84 -5.84
N LYS A 238 10.34 10.58 -5.84
CA LYS A 238 9.43 10.63 -4.69
C LYS A 238 8.87 9.24 -4.38
N LEU A 239 8.43 8.49 -5.38
CA LEU A 239 7.90 7.14 -5.21
C LEU A 239 8.96 6.18 -4.66
N LEU A 240 10.17 6.22 -5.23
CA LEU A 240 11.33 5.43 -4.77
C LEU A 240 11.75 5.80 -3.34
N GLY A 241 11.65 7.08 -2.97
CA GLY A 241 11.99 7.60 -1.65
C GLY A 241 11.23 6.92 -0.51
N PHE A 242 10.01 6.45 -0.77
CA PHE A 242 9.18 5.74 0.22
C PHE A 242 9.51 4.25 0.37
N VAL A 243 10.47 3.71 -0.39
CA VAL A 243 11.06 2.40 -0.14
C VAL A 243 12.34 2.58 0.67
N TRP A 244 12.56 1.70 1.66
CA TRP A 244 13.70 1.83 2.55
C TRP A 244 15.02 1.58 1.80
N PRO A 245 16.08 2.38 2.02
CA PRO A 245 17.29 2.37 1.21
C PRO A 245 18.04 1.05 1.17
N ASP A 246 17.97 0.28 2.25
CA ASP A 246 18.58 -1.04 2.42
C ASP A 246 17.73 -2.18 1.85
N GLN A 247 16.47 -1.93 1.47
CA GLN A 247 15.60 -2.90 0.83
C GLN A 247 15.75 -2.88 -0.69
N THR A 248 16.99 -3.10 -1.16
CA THR A 248 17.40 -2.98 -2.57
C THR A 248 16.58 -3.86 -3.52
N ALA A 249 16.16 -5.05 -3.08
CA ALA A 249 15.28 -5.93 -3.87
C ALA A 249 13.88 -5.31 -4.11
N ARG A 250 13.32 -4.60 -3.10
CA ARG A 250 12.05 -3.86 -3.26
C ARG A 250 12.22 -2.67 -4.18
N LEU A 251 13.33 -1.94 -4.04
CA LEU A 251 13.66 -0.82 -4.94
C LEU A 251 13.84 -1.26 -6.39
N SER A 252 14.57 -2.35 -6.63
CA SER A 252 14.76 -2.92 -7.97
C SER A 252 13.43 -3.29 -8.62
N ARG A 253 12.56 -4.00 -7.88
CA ARG A 253 11.21 -4.33 -8.34
C ARG A 253 10.37 -3.09 -8.64
N LEU A 254 10.46 -2.05 -7.81
CA LEU A 254 9.76 -0.79 -8.06
C LEU A 254 10.27 -0.09 -9.33
N ARG A 255 11.59 -0.09 -9.60
CA ARG A 255 12.17 0.45 -10.84
C ARG A 255 11.68 -0.32 -12.07
N HIS A 256 11.72 -1.66 -12.07
CA HIS A 256 11.17 -2.45 -13.18
C HIS A 256 9.67 -2.21 -13.40
N ALA A 257 8.89 -2.00 -12.33
CA ALA A 257 7.47 -1.69 -12.46
C ALA A 257 7.24 -0.30 -13.07
N ILE A 258 8.10 0.68 -12.75
CA ILE A 258 8.12 1.99 -13.41
C ILE A 258 8.42 1.81 -14.91
N ASP A 259 9.42 1.01 -15.29
CA ASP A 259 9.76 0.76 -16.69
C ASP A 259 8.59 0.12 -17.47
N ILE A 260 7.92 -0.86 -16.86
CA ILE A 260 6.69 -1.45 -17.41
C ILE A 260 5.60 -0.39 -17.53
N ALA A 261 5.40 0.47 -16.53
CA ALA A 261 4.39 1.53 -16.56
C ALA A 261 4.70 2.64 -17.56
N ILE A 262 5.96 2.87 -17.93
CA ILE A 262 6.32 3.78 -19.03
C ILE A 262 5.90 3.15 -20.37
N THR A 263 6.08 1.84 -20.53
CA THR A 263 5.73 1.09 -21.75
C THR A 263 4.22 0.84 -21.87
N HIS A 264 3.57 0.59 -20.73
CA HIS A 264 2.14 0.32 -20.57
C HIS A 264 1.56 1.32 -19.56
N PRO A 265 1.27 2.57 -19.99
CA PRO A 265 0.80 3.62 -19.09
C PRO A 265 -0.52 3.27 -18.40
N PRO A 266 -0.55 3.16 -17.05
CA PRO A 266 -1.79 2.89 -16.34
C PRO A 266 -2.72 4.11 -16.41
N ARG A 267 -4.03 3.87 -16.45
CA ARG A 267 -5.05 4.93 -16.45
C ARG A 267 -5.46 5.25 -15.02
N VAL A 268 -4.87 6.30 -14.44
CA VAL A 268 -5.19 6.76 -13.08
C VAL A 268 -5.81 8.15 -13.12
N ASP A 269 -7.08 8.24 -12.70
CA ASP A 269 -7.78 9.52 -12.60
C ASP A 269 -7.47 10.21 -11.28
N ARG A 270 -7.31 11.54 -11.33
CA ARG A 270 -7.22 12.35 -10.11
C ARG A 270 -8.61 12.51 -9.50
N ALA A 271 -8.97 11.65 -8.56
CA ALA A 271 -10.29 11.66 -7.95
C ALA A 271 -10.34 10.97 -6.58
N GLU A 272 -11.35 11.35 -5.79
CA GLU A 272 -11.75 10.62 -4.58
C GLU A 272 -12.59 9.40 -4.96
N ALA A 273 -12.48 8.33 -4.16
CA ALA A 273 -13.04 7.01 -4.46
C ALA A 273 -14.55 6.99 -4.77
N GLY A 274 -15.37 7.63 -3.92
CA GLY A 274 -16.82 7.64 -4.08
C GLY A 274 -17.26 8.35 -5.36
N PRO A 275 -16.93 9.64 -5.55
CA PRO A 275 -17.26 10.37 -6.78
C PRO A 275 -16.71 9.71 -8.05
N TRP A 276 -15.52 9.11 -7.98
CA TRP A 276 -14.93 8.38 -9.11
C TRP A 276 -15.77 7.15 -9.47
N LEU A 277 -16.13 6.33 -8.49
CA LEU A 277 -16.94 5.14 -8.74
C LEU A 277 -18.33 5.50 -9.31
N ALA A 278 -18.92 6.60 -8.85
CA ALA A 278 -20.19 7.12 -9.34
C ALA A 278 -20.15 7.57 -10.82
N SER A 279 -18.96 7.80 -11.38
CA SER A 279 -18.79 8.29 -12.76
C SER A 279 -18.86 7.19 -13.82
N PHE A 280 -18.83 5.91 -13.41
CA PHE A 280 -18.83 4.80 -14.34
C PHE A 280 -20.24 4.38 -14.74
N ASP A 281 -20.48 4.32 -16.04
CA ASP A 281 -21.58 3.54 -16.56
C ASP A 281 -21.18 2.06 -16.59
N VAL A 282 -21.91 1.27 -15.81
CA VAL A 282 -21.74 -0.18 -15.72
C VAL A 282 -22.83 -0.94 -16.48
N SER A 283 -23.73 -0.23 -17.16
CA SER A 283 -24.75 -0.80 -18.05
C SER A 283 -24.16 -1.57 -19.24
N PRO A 284 -23.07 -1.13 -19.91
CA PRO A 284 -22.44 -1.94 -20.95
C PRO A 284 -21.59 -3.03 -20.31
N GLN A 285 -22.20 -4.20 -20.09
CA GLN A 285 -21.51 -5.40 -19.65
C GLN A 285 -21.96 -6.58 -20.51
N HIS A 286 -20.97 -7.31 -21.04
CA HIS A 286 -21.18 -8.57 -21.74
C HIS A 286 -21.40 -9.70 -20.73
N ASP A 287 -22.17 -10.72 -21.11
CA ASP A 287 -22.29 -11.93 -20.32
C ASP A 287 -20.90 -12.56 -20.07
N GLY A 288 -20.65 -13.01 -18.85
CA GLY A 288 -19.35 -13.54 -18.43
C GLY A 288 -18.31 -12.48 -18.06
N GLN A 289 -18.72 -11.22 -17.89
CA GLN A 289 -17.84 -10.12 -17.47
C GLN A 289 -18.10 -9.71 -16.01
N ALA A 290 -17.08 -9.78 -15.17
CA ALA A 290 -17.13 -9.24 -13.82
C ALA A 290 -16.78 -7.73 -13.78
N THR A 291 -17.36 -7.00 -12.84
CA THR A 291 -16.82 -5.70 -12.41
C THR A 291 -16.11 -5.87 -11.07
N VAL A 292 -14.82 -5.56 -11.03
CA VAL A 292 -14.00 -5.65 -9.82
C VAL A 292 -13.65 -4.25 -9.34
N VAL A 293 -14.03 -3.93 -8.11
CA VAL A 293 -13.52 -2.77 -7.38
C VAL A 293 -12.50 -3.28 -6.36
N TYR A 294 -11.27 -2.81 -6.46
CA TYR A 294 -10.14 -3.29 -5.65
C TYR A 294 -9.46 -2.15 -4.90
N HIS A 295 -8.95 -2.43 -3.70
CA HIS A 295 -7.99 -1.56 -3.02
C HIS A 295 -7.05 -2.35 -2.10
N SER A 296 -5.85 -1.80 -1.87
CA SER A 296 -4.87 -2.39 -0.96
C SER A 296 -4.26 -1.36 0.00
N ILE A 297 -4.56 -1.51 1.29
CA ILE A 297 -4.13 -0.59 2.37
C ILE A 297 -4.54 0.86 2.08
N VAL A 298 -5.82 1.05 1.80
CA VAL A 298 -6.39 2.38 1.50
C VAL A 298 -7.41 2.78 2.55
N TRP A 299 -8.10 1.81 3.15
CA TRP A 299 -9.25 2.04 4.02
C TRP A 299 -8.93 2.95 5.21
N GLN A 300 -7.74 2.81 5.79
CA GLN A 300 -7.28 3.61 6.92
C GLN A 300 -7.06 5.09 6.59
N TYR A 301 -6.77 5.41 5.32
CA TYR A 301 -6.54 6.79 4.86
C TYR A 301 -7.85 7.51 4.51
N MET A 302 -8.94 6.76 4.34
CA MET A 302 -10.24 7.35 4.03
C MET A 302 -10.88 7.98 5.27
N SER A 303 -11.34 9.23 5.12
CA SER A 303 -12.19 9.87 6.12
C SER A 303 -13.50 9.08 6.32
N PRO A 304 -14.18 9.20 7.48
CA PRO A 304 -15.49 8.56 7.67
C PRO A 304 -16.51 8.92 6.57
N LYS A 305 -16.51 10.18 6.12
CA LYS A 305 -17.35 10.65 5.02
C LYS A 305 -16.98 9.97 3.69
N SER A 306 -15.69 9.86 3.38
CA SER A 306 -15.20 9.19 2.17
C SER A 306 -15.57 7.70 2.17
N ARG A 307 -15.45 7.02 3.32
CA ARG A 307 -15.88 5.61 3.48
C ARG A 307 -17.37 5.43 3.24
N GLN A 308 -18.21 6.29 3.83
CA GLN A 308 -19.65 6.22 3.65
C GLN A 308 -20.05 6.45 2.17
N ALA A 309 -19.46 7.45 1.52
CA ALA A 309 -19.73 7.72 0.11
C ALA A 309 -19.29 6.55 -0.79
N PHE A 310 -18.11 5.97 -0.53
CA PHE A 310 -17.61 4.82 -1.27
C PHE A 310 -18.50 3.58 -1.10
N LEU A 311 -18.88 3.24 0.14
CA LEU A 311 -19.79 2.13 0.43
C LEU A 311 -21.16 2.31 -0.22
N HIS A 312 -21.69 3.53 -0.23
CA HIS A 312 -22.96 3.81 -0.90
C HIS A 312 -22.88 3.55 -2.41
N GLN A 313 -21.80 3.98 -3.07
CA GLN A 313 -21.62 3.73 -4.51
C GLN A 313 -21.37 2.25 -4.82
N LEU A 314 -20.65 1.53 -3.96
CA LEU A 314 -20.49 0.08 -4.07
C LEU A 314 -21.83 -0.67 -3.99
N GLN A 315 -22.72 -0.24 -3.10
CA GLN A 315 -24.05 -0.82 -2.97
C GLN A 315 -24.89 -0.61 -4.24
N LEU A 316 -24.93 0.62 -4.76
CA LEU A 316 -25.63 0.93 -6.02
C LEU A 316 -25.06 0.12 -7.19
N LEU A 317 -23.73 -0.03 -7.25
CA LEU A 317 -23.08 -0.88 -8.25
C LEU A 317 -23.49 -2.35 -8.09
N GLY A 318 -23.50 -2.87 -6.86
CA GLY A 318 -23.92 -4.24 -6.56
C GLY A 318 -25.37 -4.56 -6.97
N GLU A 319 -26.27 -3.58 -6.87
CA GLU A 319 -27.69 -3.70 -7.28
C GLU A 319 -27.85 -3.93 -8.79
N THR A 320 -26.84 -3.58 -9.60
CA THR A 320 -26.85 -3.84 -11.06
C THR A 320 -26.40 -5.25 -11.44
N SER A 321 -25.86 -6.01 -10.48
CA SER A 321 -25.26 -7.33 -10.72
C SER A 321 -26.27 -8.40 -11.16
N SER A 322 -25.77 -9.39 -11.90
CA SER A 322 -26.49 -10.63 -12.18
C SER A 322 -25.54 -11.82 -12.14
N HIS A 323 -26.07 -13.04 -12.27
CA HIS A 323 -25.23 -14.24 -12.27
C HIS A 323 -24.23 -14.25 -13.44
N ALA A 324 -24.62 -13.69 -14.58
CA ALA A 324 -23.76 -13.55 -15.75
C ALA A 324 -22.78 -12.36 -15.63
N ARG A 325 -23.03 -11.44 -14.70
CA ARG A 325 -22.32 -10.16 -14.57
C ARG A 325 -22.08 -9.82 -13.09
N PRO A 326 -21.18 -10.56 -12.42
CA PRO A 326 -20.96 -10.36 -11.00
C PRO A 326 -20.25 -9.04 -10.72
N VAL A 327 -20.59 -8.42 -9.60
CA VAL A 327 -19.82 -7.31 -9.02
C VAL A 327 -19.03 -7.85 -7.84
N VAL A 328 -17.74 -7.53 -7.80
CA VAL A 328 -16.82 -7.95 -6.74
C VAL A 328 -16.15 -6.72 -6.17
N TRP A 329 -16.37 -6.44 -4.89
CA TRP A 329 -15.52 -5.54 -4.13
C TRP A 329 -14.48 -6.36 -3.37
N ALA A 330 -13.24 -6.35 -3.84
CA ALA A 330 -12.12 -7.03 -3.19
C ALA A 330 -11.23 -6.02 -2.44
N ARG A 331 -10.68 -6.44 -1.30
CA ARG A 331 -9.80 -5.60 -0.48
C ARG A 331 -8.68 -6.40 0.13
N MET A 332 -7.50 -5.77 0.20
CA MET A 332 -6.37 -6.20 1.02
C MET A 332 -6.14 -5.16 2.13
N GLU A 333 -6.47 -5.46 3.38
CA GLU A 333 -6.42 -4.47 4.46
C GLU A 333 -5.76 -5.03 5.74
N PRO A 334 -5.16 -4.16 6.60
CA PRO A 334 -4.51 -4.60 7.83
C PRO A 334 -5.42 -5.43 8.74
N ALA A 335 -4.91 -6.58 9.20
CA ALA A 335 -5.64 -7.52 10.06
C ALA A 335 -4.77 -8.08 11.22
N GLY A 336 -3.71 -7.38 11.60
CA GLY A 336 -2.76 -7.79 12.64
C GLY A 336 -1.34 -7.84 12.08
N ASP A 337 -0.68 -8.99 12.18
CA ASP A 337 0.69 -9.18 11.65
C ASP A 337 0.72 -9.29 10.12
N THR A 338 -0.42 -9.61 9.51
CA THR A 338 -0.64 -9.70 8.06
C THR A 338 -1.86 -8.87 7.63
N ALA A 339 -2.06 -8.75 6.32
CA ALA A 339 -3.28 -8.23 5.73
C ALA A 339 -4.24 -9.38 5.41
N ASP A 340 -5.54 -9.17 5.65
CA ASP A 340 -6.55 -10.06 5.12
C ASP A 340 -6.84 -9.76 3.64
N ILE A 341 -7.37 -10.74 2.92
CA ILE A 341 -7.92 -10.56 1.58
C ILE A 341 -9.39 -10.95 1.66
N LYS A 342 -10.28 -9.98 1.46
CA LYS A 342 -11.73 -10.18 1.53
C LYS A 342 -12.41 -9.72 0.26
N ALA A 343 -13.49 -10.38 -0.10
CA ALA A 343 -14.36 -10.00 -1.20
C ALA A 343 -15.82 -9.93 -0.75
N THR A 344 -16.51 -8.87 -1.15
CA THR A 344 -17.97 -8.79 -1.16
C THR A 344 -18.42 -9.04 -2.59
N VAL A 345 -19.28 -10.03 -2.80
CA VAL A 345 -19.67 -10.50 -4.14
C VAL A 345 -21.17 -10.39 -4.31
N TRP A 346 -21.62 -9.64 -5.30
CA TRP A 346 -23.01 -9.56 -5.72
C TRP A 346 -23.20 -10.34 -7.04
N THR A 347 -24.16 -11.27 -7.06
CA THR A 347 -24.53 -12.07 -8.24
C THR A 347 -26.02 -12.01 -8.56
N SER A 348 -26.83 -11.32 -7.74
CA SER A 348 -28.30 -11.31 -7.90
C SER A 348 -28.95 -10.05 -7.31
N GLY A 349 -28.28 -8.89 -7.41
CA GLY A 349 -28.81 -7.57 -7.01
C GLY A 349 -28.93 -7.31 -5.50
N ASP A 350 -29.53 -8.23 -4.74
CA ASP A 350 -30.18 -7.83 -3.48
C ASP A 350 -29.35 -8.12 -2.23
N LYS A 351 -28.51 -9.16 -2.26
CA LYS A 351 -27.69 -9.58 -1.11
C LYS A 351 -26.31 -10.04 -1.56
N PRO A 352 -25.24 -9.35 -1.13
CA PRO A 352 -23.90 -9.84 -1.38
C PRO A 352 -23.54 -10.99 -0.45
N ARG A 353 -22.71 -11.91 -0.93
CA ARG A 353 -21.97 -12.83 -0.08
C ARG A 353 -20.62 -12.24 0.30
N GLN A 354 -20.17 -12.51 1.52
CA GLN A 354 -18.85 -12.14 2.00
C GLN A 354 -17.93 -13.35 1.92
N VAL A 355 -16.73 -13.17 1.39
CA VAL A 355 -15.72 -14.22 1.20
C VAL A 355 -14.41 -13.74 1.79
N GLU A 356 -13.78 -14.55 2.62
CA GLU A 356 -12.37 -14.38 2.95
C GLU A 356 -11.56 -15.22 1.98
N LEU A 357 -10.78 -14.55 1.13
CA LEU A 357 -9.97 -15.18 0.09
C LEU A 357 -8.64 -15.70 0.62
N GLY A 358 -8.17 -15.17 1.75
CA GLY A 358 -6.90 -15.56 2.36
C GLY A 358 -6.26 -14.43 3.15
N HIS A 359 -4.95 -14.55 3.37
CA HIS A 359 -4.12 -13.51 4.00
C HIS A 359 -2.76 -13.41 3.33
N VAL A 360 -2.08 -12.27 3.50
CA VAL A 360 -0.81 -11.97 2.85
C VAL A 360 0.02 -10.98 3.67
N GLY A 361 1.34 -11.02 3.56
CA GLY A 361 2.21 -9.99 4.13
C GLY A 361 1.93 -8.60 3.51
N TYR A 362 2.26 -7.54 4.25
CA TYR A 362 1.99 -6.15 3.83
C TYR A 362 2.63 -5.72 2.51
N HIS A 363 3.61 -6.48 2.00
CA HIS A 363 4.26 -6.25 0.72
C HIS A 363 3.97 -7.35 -0.32
N GLY A 364 2.97 -8.20 -0.10
CA GLY A 364 2.57 -9.28 -1.02
C GLY A 364 3.20 -10.65 -0.76
N GLN A 365 4.20 -10.73 0.12
CA GLN A 365 4.90 -11.97 0.47
C GLN A 365 4.03 -12.93 1.28
N ASN A 366 4.36 -14.22 1.25
CA ASN A 366 3.68 -15.29 2.01
C ASN A 366 2.17 -15.33 1.76
N LEU A 367 1.73 -15.16 0.51
CA LEU A 367 0.32 -15.26 0.15
C LEU A 367 -0.21 -16.65 0.51
N HIS A 368 -1.23 -16.68 1.36
CA HIS A 368 -1.97 -17.88 1.68
C HIS A 368 -3.39 -17.78 1.12
N TRP A 369 -3.60 -18.37 -0.05
CA TRP A 369 -4.90 -18.39 -0.70
C TRP A 369 -5.79 -19.52 -0.15
N SER A 370 -6.93 -19.17 0.44
CA SER A 370 -7.86 -20.12 1.05
C SER A 370 -9.30 -19.56 1.11
N PRO A 371 -10.02 -19.49 -0.03
CA PRO A 371 -11.37 -18.93 -0.08
C PRO A 371 -12.35 -19.67 0.82
N ARG A 372 -13.05 -18.92 1.68
CA ARG A 372 -14.16 -19.41 2.50
C ARG A 372 -15.26 -18.36 2.57
N ASP A 373 -16.52 -18.80 2.50
CA ASP A 373 -17.64 -17.91 2.77
C ASP A 373 -17.66 -17.52 4.25
N LEU A 374 -17.84 -16.24 4.51
CA LEU A 374 -18.06 -15.71 5.85
C LEU A 374 -19.56 -15.85 6.15
N VAL A 375 -19.89 -16.72 7.11
CA VAL A 375 -21.26 -16.89 7.58
C VAL A 375 -21.70 -15.57 8.22
N GLU A 376 -22.84 -15.02 7.80
CA GLU A 376 -23.48 -13.90 8.50
C GLU A 376 -23.72 -14.32 9.97
N GLY A 377 -23.01 -13.68 10.89
CA GLY A 377 -23.09 -13.95 12.33
C GLY A 377 -24.23 -13.22 13.02
#